data_AF-S4TH83-F1
#
_entry.id   AF-S4TH83-F1
#
_cell.length_a   1.000
_cell.length_b   1.000
_cell.length_c   1.000
_cell.angle_alpha   90.00
_cell.angle_beta   90.00
_cell.angle_gamma   90.00
#
_symmetry.space_group_name_H-M   'P 1'
#
loop_
_entity.id
_entity.type
_entity.pdbx_description
1 polymer ?
#
loop_
_entity_poly.entity_id
_entity_poly.type
_entity_poly.pdbx_seq_one_letter_code
_entity_poly.pdbx_strand_id
1 'polypeptide(L)' 'LWRQDPSNTGVLLLLSSIHFQCRRLDKSAHFSTLAIKQNPLLAEAYSNLGNVFRERGQLQEALENYRHAVRLKP' A
#
# COMPACT_ATOMS: atom_id res chain seq x y z
N LEU A 1 -12.98 -11.54 -19.81
CA LEU A 1 -13.88 -11.26 -18.67
C LEU A 1 -13.10 -11.38 -17.35
N TRP A 2 -12.11 -10.50 -17.14
CA TRP A 2 -11.46 -10.35 -15.84
C TRP A 2 -12.44 -9.58 -14.96
N ARG A 3 -13.36 -10.30 -14.31
CA ARG A 3 -14.17 -9.71 -13.24
C ARG A 3 -13.16 -9.12 -12.26
N GLN A 4 -13.21 -7.81 -12.07
CA GLN A 4 -12.49 -7.11 -11.02
C GLN A 4 -12.91 -7.76 -9.72
N ASP A 5 -12.15 -8.73 -9.25
CA ASP A 5 -12.33 -9.27 -7.92
C ASP A 5 -11.61 -8.29 -6.99
N PRO A 6 -12.33 -7.38 -6.31
CA PRO A 6 -11.72 -6.36 -5.48
C PRO A 6 -11.02 -6.99 -4.27
N SER A 7 -11.19 -8.31 -4.06
CA SER A 7 -10.58 -9.08 -3.01
C SER A 7 -9.15 -9.58 -3.32
N ASN A 8 -8.69 -9.48 -4.57
CA ASN A 8 -7.34 -9.93 -4.91
C ASN A 8 -6.29 -8.90 -4.47
N THR A 9 -5.75 -9.12 -3.27
CA THR A 9 -4.74 -8.25 -2.64
C THR A 9 -3.44 -8.14 -3.43
N GLY A 10 -3.05 -9.17 -4.19
CA GLY A 10 -1.89 -9.13 -5.07
C GLY A 10 -2.05 -8.13 -6.21
N VAL A 11 -3.24 -8.08 -6.82
CA VAL A 11 -3.54 -7.09 -7.87
C VAL A 11 -3.59 -5.67 -7.29
N LEU A 12 -4.17 -5.49 -6.10
CA LEU A 12 -4.20 -4.19 -5.42
C LEU A 12 -2.78 -3.70 -5.07
N LEU A 13 -1.89 -4.60 -4.63
CA LEU A 13 -0.48 -4.28 -4.41
C LEU A 13 0.22 -3.83 -5.70
N LEU A 14 0.03 -4.57 -6.81
CA LEU A 14 0.61 -4.21 -8.10
C LEU A 14 0.11 -2.86 -8.59
N LEU A 15 -1.20 -2.59 -8.50
CA LEU A 15 -1.78 -1.30 -8.84
C LEU A 15 -1.21 -0.18 -7.98
N SER A 16 -1.06 -0.40 -6.67
CA SER A 16 -0.43 0.57 -5.78
C SER A 16 1.00 0.90 -6.22
N SER A 17 1.83 -0.13 -6.48
CA SER A 17 3.22 0.03 -6.91
C SER A 17 3.35 0.72 -8.28
N ILE A 18 2.47 0.40 -9.23
CA ILE A 18 2.46 1.07 -10.55
C ILE A 18 2.08 2.55 -10.40
N HIS A 19 1.04 2.84 -9.62
CA HIS A 19 0.64 4.23 -9.39
C HIS A 19 1.69 5.04 -8.65
N PHE A 20 2.42 4.43 -7.71
CA PHE A 20 3.54 5.05 -7.03
C PHE A 20 4.65 5.44 -8.01
N GLN A 21 5.05 4.51 -8.88
CA GLN A 21 6.08 4.75 -9.91
C GLN A 21 5.67 5.87 -10.88
N CYS A 22 4.38 5.98 -11.23
CA CYS A 22 3.86 7.08 -12.03
C CYS A 22 3.69 8.41 -11.26
N ARG A 23 4.20 8.52 -10.02
CA ARG A 23 3.97 9.64 -9.08
C ARG A 23 2.49 9.99 -8.86
N ARG A 24 1.57 9.04 -9.08
CA ARG A 24 0.14 9.17 -8.77
C ARG A 24 -0.11 8.72 -7.33
N LEU A 25 0.41 9.51 -6.39
CA LEU A 25 0.48 9.16 -4.96
C LEU A 25 -0.91 8.89 -4.35
N ASP A 26 -1.95 9.63 -4.74
CA ASP A 26 -3.31 9.43 -4.22
C ASP A 26 -3.89 8.06 -4.58
N LYS A 27 -3.68 7.64 -5.85
CA LYS A 27 -4.12 6.32 -6.31
C LYS A 27 -3.31 5.21 -5.64
N SER A 28 -2.00 5.40 -5.46
CA SER A 28 -1.16 4.44 -4.74
C SER A 28 -1.66 4.24 -3.30
N ALA A 29 -1.89 5.33 -2.55
CA ALA A 29 -2.45 5.25 -1.20
C ALA A 29 -3.82 4.56 -1.17
N HIS A 30 -4.69 4.87 -2.14
CA HIS A 30 -6.00 4.25 -2.26
C HIS A 30 -5.90 2.72 -2.40
N PHE A 31 -5.09 2.22 -3.34
CA PHE A 31 -4.94 0.79 -3.55
C PHE A 31 -4.23 0.08 -2.40
N SER A 32 -3.21 0.70 -1.78
CA SER A 32 -2.60 0.18 -0.55
C SER A 32 -3.62 0.05 0.58
N THR A 33 -4.48 1.06 0.75
CA THR A 33 -5.51 1.05 1.80
C THR A 33 -6.57 -0.01 1.54
N LEU A 34 -6.98 -0.21 0.28
CA LEU A 34 -7.87 -1.31 -0.09
C LEU A 34 -7.22 -2.67 0.19
N ALA A 35 -5.94 -2.84 -0.15
CA ALA A 35 -5.22 -4.08 0.12
C ALA A 35 -5.15 -4.38 1.63
N ILE A 36 -4.92 -3.36 2.47
CA ILE A 36 -4.97 -3.46 3.94
C ILE A 36 -6.37 -3.82 4.43
N LYS A 37 -7.42 -3.20 3.90
CA LYS A 37 -8.81 -3.52 4.28
C LYS A 37 -9.15 -4.97 3.97
N GLN A 38 -8.67 -5.50 2.85
CA GLN A 38 -8.93 -6.87 2.44
C GLN A 38 -8.05 -7.89 3.17
N ASN A 39 -6.79 -7.55 3.43
CA ASN A 39 -5.88 -8.35 4.24
C ASN A 39 -5.05 -7.45 5.17
N PRO A 40 -5.49 -7.27 6.44
CA PRO A 40 -4.78 -6.46 7.42
C PRO A 40 -3.40 -7.00 7.83
N LEU A 41 -3.05 -8.23 7.44
CA LEU A 41 -1.75 -8.84 7.74
C LEU A 41 -0.76 -8.70 6.57
N LEU A 42 -1.12 -7.97 5.53
CA LEU A 42 -0.30 -7.80 4.33
C LEU A 42 0.78 -6.71 4.52
N ALA A 43 1.95 -7.12 5.01
CA ALA A 43 3.08 -6.23 5.30
C ALA A 43 3.50 -5.33 4.11
N GLU A 44 3.44 -5.87 2.89
CA GLU A 44 3.79 -5.14 1.66
C GLU A 44 2.87 -3.93 1.42
N ALA A 45 1.59 -4.01 1.82
CA ALA A 45 0.64 -2.91 1.60
C ALA A 45 0.92 -1.74 2.55
N TYR A 46 1.28 -2.03 3.80
CA TYR A 46 1.78 -1.02 4.73
C TYR A 46 3.08 -0.40 4.25
N SER A 47 4.02 -1.20 3.71
CA SER A 47 5.26 -0.68 3.13
C SER A 47 4.99 0.27 1.95
N ASN A 48 4.06 -0.09 1.06
CA ASN A 48 3.66 0.78 -0.05
C ASN A 48 2.98 2.06 0.43
N LEU A 49 2.13 2.01 1.45
CA LEU A 49 1.54 3.20 2.04
C LEU A 49 2.59 4.09 2.73
N GLY A 50 3.58 3.49 3.40
CA GLY A 50 4.72 4.20 3.97
C GLY A 50 5.56 4.91 2.91
N ASN A 51 5.77 4.28 1.74
CA ASN A 51 6.42 4.90 0.60
C ASN A 51 5.67 6.13 0.10
N VAL A 52 4.34 6.07 0.02
CA VAL A 52 3.51 7.22 -0.37
C VAL A 52 3.67 8.37 0.61
N PHE A 53 3.58 8.12 1.91
CA PHE A 53 3.76 9.15 2.93
C PHE A 53 5.17 9.75 2.90
N ARG A 54 6.19 8.92 2.70
CA ARG A 54 7.58 9.37 2.54
C ARG A 54 7.73 10.36 1.36
N GLU A 55 7.18 10.05 0.20
CA GLU A 55 7.23 10.94 -0.97
C GLU A 55 6.44 12.25 -0.78
N ARG A 56 5.47 12.27 0.14
CA ARG A 56 4.73 13.48 0.53
C ARG A 56 5.43 14.29 1.63
N GLY A 57 6.57 13.83 2.16
CA GLY A 57 7.25 14.46 3.30
C GLY A 57 6.59 14.18 4.66
N GLN A 58 5.60 13.30 4.71
CA GLN A 58 4.87 12.90 5.92
C GLN A 58 5.62 11.78 6.64
N LEU A 59 6.76 12.13 7.24
CA LEU A 59 7.73 11.14 7.72
C LEU A 59 7.24 10.34 8.94
N GLN A 60 6.39 10.93 9.79
CA GLN A 60 5.84 10.22 10.96
C GLN A 60 4.89 9.11 10.52
N GLU A 61 3.95 9.42 9.63
CA GLU A 61 3.01 8.45 9.08
C GLU A 61 3.74 7.36 8.27
N ALA A 62 4.80 7.73 7.55
CA ALA A 62 5.66 6.76 6.87
C ALA A 62 6.29 5.78 7.86
N LEU A 63 6.89 6.30 8.94
CA LEU A 63 7.53 5.49 9.98
C LEU A 63 6.55 4.54 10.66
N GLU A 64 5.35 5.00 10.98
CA GLU A 64 4.30 4.16 11.57
C GLU A 64 3.93 2.99 10.63
N ASN A 65 3.73 3.27 9.35
CA ASN A 65 3.41 2.25 8.35
C ASN A 65 4.56 1.24 8.18
N TYR A 66 5.82 1.68 8.13
CA TYR A 66 6.95 0.76 8.08
C TYR A 66 7.08 -0.09 9.35
N ARG A 67 6.84 0.48 10.53
CA ARG A 67 6.82 -0.28 11.80
C ARG A 67 5.72 -1.34 11.79
N HIS A 68 4.55 -1.03 11.24
CA HIS A 68 3.50 -2.03 11.04
C HIS A 68 3.95 -3.15 10.10
N ALA A 69 4.55 -2.82 8.96
CA ALA A 69 5.07 -3.82 8.03
C ALA A 69 6.11 -4.75 8.69
N VAL A 70 7.09 -4.19 9.41
CA VAL A 70 8.12 -4.96 10.13
C VAL A 70 7.52 -5.81 11.25
N ARG A 71 6.50 -5.33 11.98
CA ARG A 71 5.83 -6.17 12.99
C ARG A 71 5.11 -7.37 12.39
N LEU A 72 4.53 -7.22 11.20
CA LEU A 72 3.83 -8.30 10.50
C LEU A 72 4.82 -9.29 9.85
N LYS A 73 5.94 -8.78 9.37
CA LYS A 73 7.01 -9.55 8.72
C LYS A 73 8.38 -8.97 9.14
N PRO A 74 8.96 -9.49 10.23
CA PRO A 74 10.22 -9.00 10.80
C PRO A 74 11.40 -9.10 9.85
#